data_AF-A0AA36IYN1-F1
#
_entry.id   AF-A0AA36IYN1-F1
#
_cell.length_a   1.000
_cell.length_b   1.000
_cell.length_c   1.000
_cell.angle_alpha   90.00
_cell.angle_beta   90.00
_cell.angle_gamma   90.00
#
_symmetry.space_group_name_H-M   'P 1'
#
loop_
_entity.id
_entity.type
_entity.pdbx_description
1 polymer ?
#
loop_
_entity_poly.entity_id
_entity_poly.type
_entity_poly.pdbx_seq_one_letter_code
_entity_poly.pdbx_strand_id
1 'polypeptide(L)'
;MSAGGSRLTSATALPEDSKHTQDWQLFASTSCQSCSVTTDAAAVLSQVSSSPTALHNMATVAGSRGASAFGSFATGKALRGACRAGAFAGPTAGQAPGHVQANLVILPGRYAEQFSDFCAQNSAPCPLLEATAVGSYEPTRLAPGADLRTDLPKYHVWREGEMVEERTEVLDLWRDDMQGFLLGCSFTWEDLLAEAQLMPRHIQEQRNVPMFNTSIKLRSSGPFQGNMVVSMRPYRPEDAAGPVSDITGRYLAAHGPPVHIGEPAEIGVKDLSKPDYGEAVSLRAGEVPVFWACGVTPQNALRNARLPLVITHAPGHMFVGDVRNDELLSWPVPGSWNARPTE
;
A
#
# COMPACT_ATOMS: atom_id res chain seq x y z
N MET A 1 39.58 43.06 -20.57
CA MET A 1 39.88 44.14 -19.59
C MET A 1 38.55 44.64 -19.05
N SER A 2 38.40 44.63 -17.72
CA SER A 2 37.57 45.47 -16.81
C SER A 2 36.33 46.19 -17.35
N ALA A 3 35.24 46.44 -16.63
CA ALA A 3 34.71 46.10 -15.31
C ALA A 3 33.41 46.95 -15.15
N GLY A 4 32.40 46.43 -14.45
CA GLY A 4 31.58 47.14 -13.44
C GLY A 4 30.70 48.37 -13.78
N GLY A 5 29.45 48.32 -13.29
CA GLY A 5 28.64 49.49 -12.85
C GLY A 5 27.30 49.63 -13.60
N SER A 6 26.14 49.16 -13.09
CA SER A 6 25.19 49.83 -12.15
C SER A 6 24.82 51.26 -12.59
N ARG A 7 23.59 51.78 -12.65
CA ARG A 7 22.21 51.52 -12.16
C ARG A 7 21.36 52.65 -12.85
N LEU A 8 20.09 52.51 -13.26
CA LEU A 8 18.85 52.83 -12.51
C LEU A 8 17.76 53.22 -13.55
N THR A 9 16.55 52.70 -13.36
CA THR A 9 15.18 53.23 -13.62
C THR A 9 14.28 52.02 -13.86
N SER A 10 13.06 51.84 -13.36
CA SER A 10 12.14 52.63 -12.54
C SER A 10 11.12 51.64 -11.97
N ALA A 11 10.84 51.72 -10.67
CA ALA A 11 9.80 50.92 -10.03
C ALA A 11 8.42 51.52 -10.33
N THR A 12 7.46 50.68 -10.71
CA THR A 12 6.03 50.92 -10.53
C THR A 12 5.37 49.63 -10.04
N ALA A 13 4.63 49.78 -8.96
CA ALA A 13 4.04 48.73 -8.15
C ALA A 13 2.85 48.04 -8.84
N LEU A 14 2.62 46.78 -8.50
CA LEU A 14 1.35 46.08 -8.70
C LEU A 14 0.77 45.68 -7.34
N PRO A 15 -0.55 45.74 -7.14
CA PRO A 15 -1.18 45.56 -5.83
C PRO A 15 -1.45 44.10 -5.49
N GLU A 16 -1.34 43.81 -4.18
CA GLU A 16 -1.90 42.63 -3.53
C GLU A 16 -3.42 42.71 -3.52
N ASP A 17 -4.09 41.65 -3.97
CA ASP A 17 -5.52 41.44 -3.69
C ASP A 17 -5.71 40.16 -2.86
N SER A 18 -6.05 40.40 -1.61
CA SER A 18 -6.57 39.44 -0.64
C SER A 18 -8.08 39.60 -0.59
N LYS A 19 -8.83 38.50 -0.77
CA LYS A 19 -10.22 38.30 -0.31
C LYS A 19 -10.76 36.97 -0.83
N HIS A 20 -10.86 35.97 0.05
CA HIS A 20 -12.08 35.18 0.28
C HIS A 20 -11.79 34.12 1.36
N THR A 21 -11.97 34.51 2.62
CA THR A 21 -12.08 33.61 3.77
C THR A 21 -13.16 34.17 4.70
N GLN A 22 -14.34 33.55 4.65
CA GLN A 22 -15.51 33.63 5.55
C GLN A 22 -16.39 32.44 5.10
N ASP A 23 -17.00 31.60 5.92
CA ASP A 23 -17.25 31.50 7.35
C ASP A 23 -17.55 30.01 7.63
N TRP A 24 -17.52 29.59 8.91
CA TRP A 24 -18.38 28.58 9.57
C TRP A 24 -17.69 28.02 10.82
N GLN A 25 -17.47 28.90 11.81
CA GLN A 25 -17.48 28.52 13.23
C GLN A 25 -18.70 29.18 13.85
N LEU A 26 -19.71 28.40 14.22
CA LEU A 26 -20.71 28.73 15.25
C LEU A 26 -21.73 27.58 15.29
N PHE A 27 -21.61 26.69 16.27
CA PHE A 27 -22.73 26.13 17.04
C PHE A 27 -22.16 25.29 18.18
N ALA A 28 -21.85 25.98 19.28
CA ALA A 28 -21.85 25.39 20.61
C ALA A 28 -22.84 26.20 21.46
N SER A 29 -23.47 25.53 22.42
CA SER A 29 -24.36 26.05 23.46
C SER A 29 -25.85 26.21 23.12
N THR A 30 -26.62 25.20 23.49
CA THR A 30 -27.90 25.43 24.16
C THR A 30 -27.99 24.48 25.34
N SER A 31 -27.90 25.04 26.54
CA SER A 31 -28.13 24.37 27.82
C SER A 31 -29.62 24.08 27.99
N CYS A 32 -29.97 22.89 28.48
CA CYS A 32 -31.20 22.70 29.23
C CYS A 32 -30.88 21.92 30.51
N GLN A 33 -31.28 22.52 31.63
CA GLN A 33 -31.09 22.04 32.99
C GLN A 33 -32.04 20.88 33.31
N SER A 34 -31.53 19.92 34.09
CA SER A 34 -32.18 19.27 35.25
C SER A 34 -31.94 17.76 35.28
N CYS A 35 -31.12 17.34 36.24
CA CYS A 35 -31.40 16.26 37.20
C CYS A 35 -30.11 15.96 37.96
N SER A 36 -30.05 16.51 39.17
CA SER A 36 -29.11 16.20 40.23
C SER A 36 -29.36 14.80 40.78
N VAL A 37 -28.36 13.93 40.80
CA VAL A 37 -28.15 12.97 41.89
C VAL A 37 -26.65 12.82 42.13
N THR A 38 -26.22 13.28 43.31
CA THR A 38 -24.93 13.00 43.92
C THR A 38 -24.95 11.60 44.52
N THR A 39 -23.83 10.86 44.43
CA THR A 39 -23.19 10.24 45.61
C THR A 39 -21.84 9.64 45.25
N ASP A 40 -20.93 9.83 46.20
CA ASP A 40 -19.49 9.61 46.13
C ASP A 40 -19.09 8.20 46.57
N ALA A 41 -17.87 7.86 46.17
CA ALA A 41 -16.94 6.81 46.57
C ALA A 41 -17.24 5.81 47.74
N ALA A 42 -16.77 4.57 47.49
CA ALA A 42 -16.00 3.71 48.41
C ALA A 42 -16.65 3.17 49.70
N ALA A 43 -17.23 1.96 49.60
CA ALA A 43 -17.17 0.83 50.55
C ALA A 43 -18.05 -0.26 49.91
N VAL A 44 -17.59 -1.48 49.65
CA VAL A 44 -17.54 -2.58 50.62
C VAL A 44 -16.59 -3.64 50.05
N LEU A 45 -15.46 -3.83 50.71
CA LEU A 45 -14.69 -5.08 50.68
C LEU A 45 -15.13 -5.89 51.89
N SER A 46 -15.67 -7.10 51.68
CA SER A 46 -15.32 -8.29 52.49
C SER A 46 -16.19 -9.50 52.14
N GLN A 47 -15.51 -10.64 51.92
CA GLN A 47 -15.97 -12.03 52.08
C GLN A 47 -16.93 -12.51 50.97
N VAL A 48 -16.63 -13.55 50.18
CA VAL A 48 -16.48 -14.95 50.61
C VAL A 48 -15.59 -15.73 49.62
N SER A 49 -14.71 -16.56 50.17
CA SER A 49 -13.96 -17.62 49.47
C SER A 49 -14.80 -18.88 49.28
N SER A 50 -14.76 -19.52 48.11
CA SER A 50 -14.52 -20.97 47.93
C SER A 50 -14.79 -21.43 46.48
N SER A 51 -13.85 -22.24 45.97
CA SER A 51 -13.66 -22.84 44.63
C SER A 51 -14.81 -23.77 44.12
N PRO A 52 -14.64 -24.52 43.00
CA PRO A 52 -14.47 -24.14 41.59
C PRO A 52 -15.52 -24.85 40.68
N THR A 53 -15.39 -24.69 39.36
CA THR A 53 -16.04 -25.41 38.23
C THR A 53 -17.46 -25.04 37.76
N ALA A 54 -17.46 -24.46 36.54
CA ALA A 54 -18.36 -24.68 35.41
C ALA A 54 -19.80 -24.11 35.44
N LEU A 55 -20.09 -23.14 34.56
CA LEU A 55 -20.89 -23.34 33.32
C LEU A 55 -21.35 -22.00 32.68
N HIS A 56 -21.06 -21.86 31.38
CA HIS A 56 -21.73 -21.05 30.34
C HIS A 56 -21.60 -19.51 30.40
N ASN A 57 -21.31 -18.76 29.33
CA ASN A 57 -21.29 -19.03 27.89
C ASN A 57 -20.59 -17.88 27.13
N MET A 58 -20.16 -18.14 25.88
CA MET A 58 -19.71 -17.21 24.82
C MET A 58 -18.20 -16.96 24.67
N ALA A 59 -17.55 -17.77 23.83
CA ALA A 59 -16.77 -17.34 22.64
C ALA A 59 -15.93 -18.52 22.10
N THR A 60 -16.60 -19.47 21.44
CA THR A 60 -15.94 -20.54 20.67
C THR A 60 -16.41 -20.45 19.23
N VAL A 61 -15.74 -19.62 18.42
CA VAL A 61 -15.55 -19.84 16.98
C VAL A 61 -14.16 -19.32 16.61
N ALA A 62 -13.12 -19.94 17.19
CA ALA A 62 -11.77 -19.87 16.64
C ALA A 62 -11.64 -21.01 15.62
N GLY A 63 -12.15 -20.79 14.41
CA GLY A 63 -12.05 -21.72 13.29
C GLY A 63 -10.76 -21.49 12.51
N SER A 64 -9.77 -22.36 12.76
CA SER A 64 -8.63 -22.71 11.90
C SER A 64 -8.32 -21.81 10.70
N ARG A 65 -7.62 -20.70 10.94
CA ARG A 65 -6.65 -20.20 9.96
C ARG A 65 -5.51 -21.21 9.92
N GLY A 66 -5.01 -21.58 8.74
CA GLY A 66 -3.79 -22.37 8.64
C GLY A 66 -2.71 -21.66 9.47
N ALA A 67 -2.43 -22.21 10.66
CA ALA A 67 -1.44 -21.66 11.54
C ALA A 67 -0.10 -21.85 10.85
N SER A 68 0.48 -20.75 10.38
CA SER A 68 1.92 -20.66 10.24
C SER A 68 2.52 -21.25 11.52
N ALA A 69 3.40 -22.25 11.39
CA ALA A 69 4.08 -22.87 12.53
C ALA A 69 4.90 -21.85 13.35
N PHE A 70 5.04 -20.63 12.84
CA PHE A 70 5.57 -19.47 13.53
C PHE A 70 4.43 -18.51 13.92
N GLY A 71 4.33 -18.17 15.21
CA GLY A 71 3.48 -17.06 15.66
C GLY A 71 3.81 -15.76 14.93
N SER A 72 2.83 -14.85 14.81
CA SER A 72 3.04 -13.57 14.13
C SER A 72 4.15 -12.75 14.81
N PHE A 73 5.07 -12.19 14.03
CA PHE A 73 6.07 -11.27 14.57
C PHE A 73 5.41 -9.97 15.03
N ALA A 74 5.85 -9.44 16.17
CA ALA A 74 5.27 -8.22 16.75
C ALA A 74 5.63 -6.92 16.01
N THR A 75 6.79 -6.88 15.35
CA THR A 75 7.31 -5.67 14.68
C THR A 75 7.98 -6.00 13.35
N GLY A 76 8.03 -5.01 12.44
CA GLY A 76 8.75 -5.13 11.18
C GLY A 76 10.21 -5.51 11.40
N LYS A 77 10.89 -4.84 12.34
CA LYS A 77 12.29 -5.16 12.71
C LYS A 77 12.50 -6.62 13.13
N ALA A 78 11.60 -7.19 13.93
CA ALA A 78 11.72 -8.58 14.37
C ALA A 78 11.56 -9.56 13.18
N LEU A 79 10.58 -9.29 12.31
CA LEU A 79 10.39 -10.07 11.08
C LEU A 79 11.61 -9.99 10.16
N ARG A 80 12.09 -8.77 9.86
CA ARG A 80 13.28 -8.57 9.02
C ARG A 80 14.51 -9.29 9.57
N GLY A 81 14.72 -9.25 10.89
CA GLY A 81 15.78 -10.00 11.55
C GLY A 81 15.65 -11.52 11.38
N ALA A 82 14.42 -12.06 11.41
CA ALA A 82 14.17 -13.48 11.16
C ALA A 82 14.40 -13.86 9.70
N CYS A 83 14.00 -13.02 8.74
CA CYS A 83 14.30 -13.21 7.31
C CYS A 83 15.82 -13.26 7.08
N ARG A 84 16.54 -12.27 7.61
CA ARG A 84 18.01 -12.17 7.51
C ARG A 84 18.73 -13.38 8.10
N ALA A 85 18.20 -13.94 9.18
CA ALA A 85 18.76 -15.16 9.81
C ALA A 85 18.35 -16.46 9.09
N GLY A 86 17.53 -16.40 8.03
CA GLY A 86 16.96 -17.57 7.35
C GLY A 86 15.91 -18.32 8.18
N ALA A 87 15.46 -17.75 9.30
CA ALA A 87 14.48 -18.35 10.19
C ALA A 87 13.03 -18.17 9.71
N PHE A 88 12.80 -17.26 8.76
CA PHE A 88 11.48 -17.02 8.16
C PHE A 88 11.59 -16.79 6.65
N ALA A 89 10.88 -17.62 5.88
CA ALA A 89 10.80 -17.52 4.41
C ALA A 89 9.34 -17.59 3.90
N GLY A 90 8.36 -17.41 4.79
CA GLY A 90 6.93 -17.52 4.48
C GLY A 90 6.30 -16.20 4.01
N PRO A 91 4.99 -16.21 3.70
CA PRO A 91 4.27 -14.99 3.33
C PRO A 91 4.22 -13.97 4.47
N THR A 92 4.34 -12.68 4.14
CA THR A 92 4.33 -11.58 5.11
C THR A 92 2.93 -11.12 5.50
N ALA A 93 1.88 -11.64 4.87
CA ALA A 93 0.50 -11.35 5.24
C ALA A 93 0.24 -11.72 6.71
N GLY A 94 -0.29 -10.77 7.49
CA GLY A 94 -0.56 -10.95 8.92
C GLY A 94 0.68 -10.94 9.83
N GLN A 95 1.88 -10.68 9.30
CA GLN A 95 3.09 -10.47 10.08
C GLN A 95 3.24 -8.98 10.44
N ALA A 96 3.71 -8.68 11.65
CA ALA A 96 3.91 -7.31 12.15
C ALA A 96 2.69 -6.40 11.92
N PRO A 97 1.53 -6.75 12.51
CA PRO A 97 0.27 -6.03 12.27
C PRO A 97 0.41 -4.53 12.54
N GLY A 98 -0.23 -3.73 11.69
CA GLY A 98 -0.19 -2.26 11.74
C GLY A 98 1.06 -1.60 11.16
N HIS A 99 2.04 -2.38 10.69
CA HIS A 99 3.24 -1.84 10.01
C HIS A 99 3.05 -1.84 8.49
N VAL A 100 3.69 -0.86 7.84
CA VAL A 100 3.68 -0.72 6.38
C VAL A 100 4.40 -1.89 5.72
N GLN A 101 3.73 -2.51 4.75
CA GLN A 101 4.36 -3.45 3.83
C GLN A 101 4.59 -2.80 2.48
N ALA A 102 5.77 -3.01 1.91
CA ALA A 102 6.20 -2.43 0.66
C ALA A 102 6.70 -3.48 -0.32
N ASN A 103 6.34 -3.30 -1.59
CA ASN A 103 6.89 -4.02 -2.72
C ASN A 103 8.32 -3.53 -2.97
N LEU A 104 9.26 -4.45 -3.21
CA LEU A 104 10.65 -4.12 -3.55
C LEU A 104 10.91 -4.23 -5.05
N VAL A 105 11.65 -3.26 -5.58
CA VAL A 105 12.36 -3.30 -6.88
C VAL A 105 13.80 -2.82 -6.67
N ILE A 106 14.78 -3.56 -7.15
CA ILE A 106 16.20 -3.17 -7.19
C ILE A 106 16.65 -3.25 -8.65
N LEU A 107 17.29 -2.18 -9.13
CA LEU A 107 17.74 -2.09 -10.51
C LEU A 107 19.05 -1.28 -10.62
N PRO A 108 19.76 -1.35 -11.76
CA PRO A 108 20.96 -0.55 -12.00
C PRO A 108 20.63 0.95 -12.01
N GLY A 109 21.40 1.75 -11.28
CA GLY A 109 21.18 3.17 -11.03
C GLY A 109 21.13 4.03 -12.29
N ARG A 110 21.72 3.57 -13.40
CA ARG A 110 21.57 4.24 -14.71
C ARG A 110 20.12 4.29 -15.23
N TYR A 111 19.21 3.47 -14.70
CA TYR A 111 17.78 3.49 -15.01
C TYR A 111 16.93 4.09 -13.89
N ALA A 112 17.53 4.49 -12.77
CA ALA A 112 16.81 4.88 -11.57
C ALA A 112 15.98 6.16 -11.72
N GLU A 113 16.52 7.17 -12.41
CA GLU A 113 15.80 8.41 -12.69
C GLU A 113 14.56 8.11 -13.54
N GLN A 114 14.73 7.36 -14.62
CA GLN A 114 13.62 6.94 -15.49
C GLN A 114 12.57 6.12 -14.74
N PHE A 115 12.99 5.25 -13.81
CA PHE A 115 12.06 4.47 -12.98
C PHE A 115 11.32 5.36 -11.97
N SER A 116 12.01 6.33 -11.36
CA SER A 116 11.38 7.30 -10.45
C SER A 116 10.34 8.14 -11.19
N ASP A 117 10.67 8.62 -12.40
CA ASP A 117 9.75 9.33 -13.27
C ASP A 117 8.57 8.45 -13.69
N PHE A 118 8.84 7.18 -14.00
CA PHE A 118 7.78 6.21 -14.28
C PHE A 118 6.84 6.07 -13.08
N CYS A 119 7.36 5.90 -11.87
CA CYS A 119 6.54 5.81 -10.66
C CYS A 119 5.73 7.09 -10.43
N ALA A 120 6.35 8.27 -10.54
CA ALA A 120 5.68 9.56 -10.35
C ALA A 120 4.57 9.79 -11.39
N GLN A 121 4.84 9.43 -12.65
CA GLN A 121 3.84 9.51 -13.72
C GLN A 121 2.76 8.44 -13.58
N ASN A 122 2.96 7.38 -12.81
CA ASN A 122 2.03 6.26 -12.61
C ASN A 122 1.79 5.99 -11.11
N SER A 123 1.53 7.04 -10.32
CA SER A 123 1.56 6.94 -8.85
C SER A 123 0.49 6.06 -8.22
N ALA A 124 -0.66 5.83 -8.90
CA ALA A 124 -1.66 4.87 -8.42
C ALA A 124 -1.15 3.41 -8.46
N PRO A 125 -0.67 2.87 -9.60
CA PRO A 125 -0.08 1.52 -9.62
C PRO A 125 1.32 1.43 -9.02
N CYS A 126 2.07 2.55 -8.96
CA CYS A 126 3.46 2.59 -8.52
C CYS A 126 3.69 3.65 -7.42
N PRO A 127 3.02 3.57 -6.26
CA PRO A 127 3.17 4.57 -5.21
C PRO A 127 4.56 4.47 -4.58
N LEU A 128 5.50 5.34 -4.99
CA LEU A 128 6.87 5.31 -4.49
C LEU A 128 6.93 5.85 -3.05
N LEU A 129 7.30 5.00 -2.10
CA LEU A 129 7.43 5.36 -0.68
C LEU A 129 8.84 5.87 -0.37
N GLU A 130 9.84 5.16 -0.89
CA GLU A 130 11.24 5.45 -0.69
C GLU A 130 12.08 4.88 -1.83
N ALA A 131 13.10 5.62 -2.24
CA ALA A 131 14.22 5.12 -3.04
C ALA A 131 15.49 5.26 -2.20
N THR A 132 16.32 4.22 -2.13
CA THR A 132 17.63 4.31 -1.46
C THR A 132 18.57 5.20 -2.27
N ALA A 133 19.70 5.64 -1.72
CA ALA A 133 20.75 6.23 -2.54
C ALA A 133 21.37 5.16 -3.47
N VAL A 134 21.90 5.57 -4.63
CA VAL A 134 22.65 4.66 -5.52
C VAL A 134 23.81 4.02 -4.73
N GLY A 135 23.94 2.70 -4.82
CA GLY A 135 24.90 1.86 -4.08
C GLY A 135 24.46 1.51 -2.67
N SER A 136 23.49 2.23 -2.08
CA SER A 136 22.97 1.95 -0.75
C SER A 136 21.82 0.95 -0.79
N TYR A 137 21.90 -0.06 0.07
CA TYR A 137 20.83 -1.04 0.30
C TYR A 137 19.95 -0.69 1.50
N GLU A 138 20.24 0.39 2.23
CA GLU A 138 19.53 0.76 3.46
C GLU A 138 18.39 1.74 3.15
N PRO A 139 17.13 1.40 3.50
CA PRO A 139 16.02 2.34 3.50
C PRO A 139 16.06 3.19 4.77
N THR A 140 16.44 4.44 4.62
CA THR A 140 16.64 5.41 5.72
C THR A 140 15.35 5.97 6.31
N ARG A 141 14.21 5.84 5.61
CA ARG A 141 12.93 6.39 6.05
C ARG A 141 11.97 5.31 6.53
N LEU A 142 11.78 4.24 5.74
CA LEU A 142 10.86 3.16 6.07
C LEU A 142 11.39 2.27 7.20
N ALA A 143 12.70 2.07 7.29
CA ALA A 143 13.31 1.16 8.27
C ALA A 143 14.83 1.38 8.41
N PRO A 144 15.27 2.41 9.14
CA PRO A 144 16.70 2.64 9.40
C PRO A 144 17.39 1.39 9.97
N GLY A 145 18.56 1.06 9.41
CA GLY A 145 19.36 -0.12 9.74
C GLY A 145 18.87 -1.44 9.12
N ALA A 146 17.88 -1.40 8.22
CA ALA A 146 17.49 -2.56 7.42
C ALA A 146 18.46 -2.78 6.24
N ASP A 147 18.47 -4.01 5.73
CA ASP A 147 19.26 -4.41 4.57
C ASP A 147 18.37 -5.05 3.52
N LEU A 148 18.07 -4.32 2.43
CA LEU A 148 17.18 -4.80 1.38
C LEU A 148 17.67 -6.09 0.69
N ARG A 149 18.93 -6.48 0.88
CA ARG A 149 19.49 -7.70 0.27
C ARG A 149 19.16 -8.97 1.05
N THR A 150 18.73 -8.85 2.31
CA THR A 150 18.50 -10.01 3.21
C THR A 150 17.22 -9.93 4.03
N ASP A 151 16.60 -8.76 4.15
CA ASP A 151 15.51 -8.53 5.10
C ASP A 151 14.12 -8.90 4.57
N LEU A 152 14.01 -9.43 3.36
CA LEU A 152 12.77 -9.98 2.83
C LEU A 152 12.80 -11.50 2.92
N PRO A 153 11.64 -12.16 3.07
CA PRO A 153 11.62 -13.62 3.12
C PRO A 153 12.05 -14.26 1.79
N LYS A 154 11.82 -13.56 0.66
CA LYS A 154 12.00 -14.11 -0.68
C LYS A 154 12.07 -13.04 -1.77
N TYR A 155 12.91 -13.31 -2.76
CA TYR A 155 13.23 -12.45 -3.90
C TYR A 155 13.01 -13.19 -5.21
N HIS A 156 12.61 -12.46 -6.24
CA HIS A 156 12.65 -12.89 -7.64
C HIS A 156 13.74 -12.12 -8.37
N VAL A 157 14.58 -12.85 -9.11
CA VAL A 157 15.63 -12.28 -9.93
C VAL A 157 15.22 -12.37 -11.38
N TRP A 158 15.35 -11.26 -12.08
CA TRP A 158 14.92 -11.08 -13.45
C TRP A 158 16.11 -10.72 -14.32
N ARG A 159 16.21 -11.34 -15.50
CA ARG A 159 17.22 -11.03 -16.51
C ARG A 159 16.57 -10.93 -17.87
N GLU A 160 16.81 -9.83 -18.57
CA GLU A 160 16.31 -9.60 -19.94
C GLU A 160 14.78 -9.71 -20.06
N GLY A 161 14.07 -9.44 -18.97
CA GLY A 161 12.61 -9.48 -18.88
C GLY A 161 12.01 -10.79 -18.34
N GLU A 162 12.84 -11.81 -18.13
CA GLU A 162 12.42 -13.13 -17.67
C GLU A 162 12.78 -13.36 -16.21
N MET A 163 11.88 -13.96 -15.42
CA MET A 163 12.20 -14.41 -14.05
C MET A 163 13.01 -15.69 -14.16
N VAL A 164 14.25 -15.67 -13.65
CA VAL A 164 15.22 -16.76 -13.85
C VAL A 164 15.51 -17.55 -12.58
N GLU A 165 15.31 -16.94 -11.40
CA GLU A 165 15.55 -17.62 -10.12
C GLU A 165 14.79 -16.95 -8.97
N GLU A 166 14.54 -17.74 -7.93
CA GLU A 166 13.99 -17.32 -6.66
C GLU A 166 15.06 -17.51 -5.56
N ARG A 167 15.22 -16.51 -4.68
CA ARG A 167 16.23 -16.53 -3.62
C ARG A 167 15.66 -16.06 -2.28
N THR A 168 16.35 -16.37 -1.19
CA THR A 168 16.07 -15.83 0.16
C THR A 168 16.99 -14.68 0.54
N GLU A 169 18.03 -14.42 -0.27
CA GLU A 169 18.95 -13.29 -0.14
C GLU A 169 19.59 -12.99 -1.51
N VAL A 170 20.14 -11.78 -1.67
CA VAL A 170 20.71 -11.30 -2.94
C VAL A 170 22.02 -10.53 -2.75
N LEU A 171 22.81 -10.87 -1.71
CA LEU A 171 24.06 -10.18 -1.38
C LEU A 171 25.06 -10.22 -2.54
N ASP A 172 25.20 -11.36 -3.21
CA ASP A 172 26.11 -11.61 -4.32
C ASP A 172 25.68 -10.94 -5.65
N LEU A 173 24.40 -10.62 -5.79
CA LEU A 173 23.84 -9.96 -6.97
C LEU A 173 23.87 -8.43 -6.86
N TRP A 174 23.99 -7.90 -5.64
CA TRP A 174 24.07 -6.47 -5.41
C TRP A 174 25.39 -5.90 -5.96
N ARG A 175 25.30 -4.72 -6.58
CA ARG A 175 26.45 -3.97 -7.09
C ARG A 175 26.38 -2.54 -6.60
N ASP A 176 27.53 -1.87 -6.51
CA ASP A 176 27.63 -0.48 -6.03
C ASP A 176 26.90 0.53 -6.95
N ASP A 177 26.50 0.11 -8.15
CA ASP A 177 25.67 0.91 -9.05
C ASP A 177 24.17 0.70 -8.86
N MET A 178 23.70 -0.20 -7.99
CA MET A 178 22.27 -0.52 -7.85
C MET A 178 21.53 0.43 -6.92
N GLN A 179 20.22 0.53 -7.09
CA GLN A 179 19.34 1.31 -6.24
C GLN A 179 18.07 0.53 -5.93
N GLY A 180 17.62 0.60 -4.68
CA GLY A 180 16.38 -0.03 -4.21
C GLY A 180 15.22 0.95 -4.17
N PHE A 181 14.04 0.47 -4.54
CA PHE A 181 12.77 1.21 -4.56
C PHE A 181 11.74 0.42 -3.77
N LEU A 182 11.13 1.07 -2.79
CA LEU A 182 10.05 0.55 -1.98
C LEU A 182 8.75 1.23 -2.42
N LEU A 183 7.84 0.42 -2.96
CA LEU A 183 6.54 0.86 -3.46
C LEU A 183 5.45 0.41 -2.50
N GLY A 184 4.46 1.26 -2.26
CA GLY A 184 3.35 0.94 -1.38
C GLY A 184 2.45 -0.16 -1.93
N CYS A 185 1.59 -0.69 -1.05
CA CYS A 185 0.78 -1.88 -1.32
C CYS A 185 -0.62 -1.75 -0.73
N SER A 186 -1.63 -2.31 -1.41
CA SER A 186 -3.06 -2.24 -1.01
C SER A 186 -3.39 -2.94 0.32
N PHE A 187 -2.51 -3.81 0.85
CA PHE A 187 -2.79 -4.53 2.10
C PHE A 187 -3.07 -3.60 3.29
N THR A 188 -2.72 -2.31 3.17
CA THR A 188 -2.89 -1.29 4.20
C THR A 188 -4.36 -0.93 4.52
N TRP A 189 -5.31 -1.05 3.58
CA TRP A 189 -6.69 -0.59 3.81
C TRP A 189 -7.74 -1.71 3.95
N GLU A 190 -7.36 -2.98 3.78
CA GLU A 190 -8.31 -4.10 3.85
C GLU A 190 -8.88 -4.31 5.26
N ASP A 191 -8.05 -4.09 6.29
CA ASP A 191 -8.49 -4.11 7.69
C ASP A 191 -9.53 -3.03 7.98
N LEU A 192 -9.35 -1.83 7.43
CA LEU A 192 -10.28 -0.71 7.62
C LEU A 192 -11.62 -0.94 6.92
N LEU A 193 -11.59 -1.51 5.71
CA LEU A 193 -12.81 -1.93 5.04
C LEU A 193 -13.52 -3.02 5.86
N ALA A 194 -12.79 -3.96 6.46
CA ALA A 194 -13.38 -4.96 7.33
C ALA A 194 -14.04 -4.34 8.59
N GLU A 195 -13.37 -3.39 9.25
CA GLU A 195 -13.92 -2.63 10.39
C GLU A 195 -15.19 -1.85 10.01
N ALA A 196 -15.24 -1.32 8.79
CA ALA A 196 -16.41 -0.65 8.23
C ALA A 196 -17.52 -1.60 7.71
N GLN A 197 -17.43 -2.91 8.01
CA GLN A 197 -18.36 -3.94 7.51
C GLN A 197 -18.38 -4.11 5.98
N LEU A 198 -17.33 -3.67 5.31
CA LEU A 198 -17.10 -3.71 3.86
C LEU A 198 -15.97 -4.69 3.50
N MET A 199 -15.84 -5.77 4.27
CA MET A 199 -14.77 -6.75 4.11
C MET A 199 -14.68 -7.27 2.66
N PRO A 200 -13.51 -7.17 2.00
CA PRO A 200 -13.32 -7.67 0.64
C PRO A 200 -13.72 -9.13 0.45
N ARG A 201 -14.39 -9.42 -0.67
CA ARG A 201 -14.89 -10.77 -1.02
C ARG A 201 -13.81 -11.85 -0.96
N HIS A 202 -12.62 -11.58 -1.47
CA HIS A 202 -11.54 -12.57 -1.50
C HIS A 202 -11.08 -12.98 -0.08
N ILE A 203 -11.13 -12.06 0.89
CA ILE A 203 -10.86 -12.37 2.31
C ILE A 203 -11.95 -13.27 2.87
N GLN A 204 -13.21 -12.93 2.60
CA GLN A 204 -14.37 -13.73 3.03
C GLN A 204 -14.33 -15.15 2.46
N GLU A 205 -13.83 -15.31 1.24
CA GLU A 205 -13.71 -16.59 0.53
C GLU A 205 -12.36 -17.30 0.72
N GLN A 206 -11.44 -16.70 1.49
CA GLN A 206 -10.06 -17.20 1.68
C GLN A 206 -9.32 -17.46 0.36
N ARG A 207 -9.43 -16.53 -0.58
CA ARG A 207 -8.82 -16.58 -1.92
C ARG A 207 -7.81 -15.48 -2.09
N ASN A 208 -6.83 -15.70 -2.97
CA ASN A 208 -5.98 -14.61 -3.45
C ASN A 208 -6.80 -13.65 -4.30
N VAL A 209 -6.62 -12.35 -4.09
CA VAL A 209 -7.36 -11.31 -4.83
C VAL A 209 -7.21 -11.49 -6.34
N PRO A 210 -8.31 -11.47 -7.12
CA PRO A 210 -8.23 -11.58 -8.57
C PRO A 210 -7.64 -10.30 -9.15
N MET A 211 -6.69 -10.46 -10.06
CA MET A 211 -6.03 -9.36 -10.75
C MET A 211 -6.08 -9.58 -12.26
N PHE A 212 -6.22 -8.49 -13.00
CA PHE A 212 -6.45 -8.51 -14.44
C PHE A 212 -5.50 -7.54 -15.16
N ASN A 213 -4.99 -7.99 -16.30
CA ASN A 213 -4.34 -7.14 -17.28
C ASN A 213 -5.41 -6.29 -17.97
N THR A 214 -5.18 -4.98 -18.04
CA THR A 214 -6.14 -4.04 -18.63
C THR A 214 -5.67 -3.49 -19.98
N SER A 215 -6.54 -2.74 -20.65
CA SER A 215 -6.22 -1.86 -21.78
C SER A 215 -5.68 -0.49 -21.35
N ILE A 216 -5.71 -0.15 -20.05
CA ILE A 216 -5.30 1.16 -19.53
C ILE A 216 -3.78 1.32 -19.70
N LYS A 217 -3.37 2.26 -20.55
CA LYS A 217 -1.96 2.52 -20.85
C LYS A 217 -1.26 3.23 -19.70
N LEU A 218 -0.06 2.79 -19.38
CA LEU A 218 0.84 3.50 -18.47
C LEU A 218 1.56 4.61 -19.22
N ARG A 219 1.87 5.69 -18.50
CA ARG A 219 2.75 6.75 -19.02
C ARG A 219 4.18 6.22 -19.00
N SER A 220 4.81 6.15 -20.16
CA SER A 220 6.13 5.52 -20.29
C SER A 220 7.25 6.46 -19.85
N SER A 221 8.34 5.91 -19.32
CA SER A 221 9.57 6.66 -19.03
C SER A 221 10.77 5.77 -19.26
N GLY A 222 11.68 6.20 -20.14
CA GLY A 222 12.81 5.37 -20.57
C GLY A 222 12.35 4.00 -21.08
N PRO A 223 12.93 2.89 -20.60
CA PRO A 223 12.54 1.54 -21.01
C PRO A 223 11.24 1.04 -20.34
N PHE A 224 10.71 1.77 -19.35
CA PHE A 224 9.54 1.33 -18.60
C PHE A 224 8.25 1.74 -19.30
N GLN A 225 7.46 0.73 -19.69
CA GLN A 225 6.19 0.89 -20.41
C GLN A 225 5.28 -0.31 -20.19
N GLY A 226 3.98 -0.16 -20.48
CA GLY A 226 3.03 -1.26 -20.42
C GLY A 226 1.60 -0.80 -20.21
N ASN A 227 0.77 -1.75 -19.77
CA ASN A 227 -0.60 -1.48 -19.33
C ASN A 227 -0.71 -1.71 -17.82
N MET A 228 -1.66 -1.02 -17.19
CA MET A 228 -1.96 -1.20 -15.77
C MET A 228 -2.51 -2.61 -15.51
N VAL A 229 -2.07 -3.22 -14.42
CA VAL A 229 -2.74 -4.37 -13.81
C VAL A 229 -3.64 -3.84 -12.70
N VAL A 230 -4.87 -4.33 -12.65
CA VAL A 230 -5.83 -3.97 -11.61
C VAL A 230 -6.18 -5.17 -10.74
N SER A 231 -6.46 -4.93 -9.47
CA SER A 231 -7.10 -5.92 -8.59
C SER A 231 -8.60 -5.62 -8.51
N MET A 232 -9.43 -6.65 -8.44
CA MET A 232 -10.89 -6.50 -8.45
C MET A 232 -11.51 -6.98 -7.13
N ARG A 233 -12.44 -6.18 -6.57
CA ARG A 233 -13.29 -6.56 -5.44
C ARG A 233 -14.74 -6.17 -5.75
N PRO A 234 -15.72 -7.04 -5.54
CA PRO A 234 -17.12 -6.72 -5.77
C PRO A 234 -17.71 -5.96 -4.58
N TYR A 235 -18.51 -4.94 -4.87
CA TYR A 235 -19.24 -4.13 -3.89
C TYR A 235 -20.61 -3.73 -4.43
N ARG A 236 -21.55 -3.34 -3.55
CA ARG A 236 -22.76 -2.68 -4.01
C ARG A 236 -22.42 -1.31 -4.61
N PRO A 237 -23.14 -0.81 -5.63
CA PRO A 237 -22.87 0.49 -6.24
C PRO A 237 -22.78 1.64 -5.24
N GLU A 238 -23.68 1.68 -4.24
CA GLU A 238 -23.72 2.70 -3.20
C GLU A 238 -22.48 2.64 -2.27
N ASP A 239 -22.04 1.44 -1.93
CA ASP A 239 -20.85 1.24 -1.09
C ASP A 239 -19.58 1.61 -1.87
N ALA A 240 -19.51 1.18 -3.13
CA ALA A 240 -18.41 1.45 -4.05
C ALA A 240 -18.18 2.95 -4.25
N ALA A 241 -19.26 3.69 -4.54
CA ALA A 241 -19.20 5.12 -4.82
C ALA A 241 -19.06 6.00 -3.57
N GLY A 242 -19.44 5.48 -2.40
CA GLY A 242 -19.33 6.19 -1.12
C GLY A 242 -18.20 5.65 -0.25
N PRO A 243 -18.52 4.89 0.81
CA PRO A 243 -17.57 4.56 1.87
C PRO A 243 -16.32 3.82 1.39
N VAL A 244 -16.40 2.94 0.38
CA VAL A 244 -15.24 2.24 -0.17
C VAL A 244 -14.26 3.21 -0.84
N SER A 245 -14.77 4.11 -1.68
CA SER A 245 -13.95 5.13 -2.33
C SER A 245 -13.39 6.14 -1.33
N ASP A 246 -14.17 6.53 -0.32
CA ASP A 246 -13.74 7.48 0.72
C ASP A 246 -12.65 6.90 1.63
N ILE A 247 -12.75 5.63 2.00
CA ILE A 247 -11.74 4.95 2.82
C ILE A 247 -10.46 4.77 2.01
N THR A 248 -10.55 4.16 0.83
CA THR A 248 -9.36 3.85 0.02
C THR A 248 -8.69 5.10 -0.54
N GLY A 249 -9.46 6.14 -0.88
CA GLY A 249 -8.96 7.41 -1.39
C GLY A 249 -8.05 8.18 -0.43
N ARG A 250 -8.14 7.92 0.89
CA ARG A 250 -7.24 8.52 1.90
C ARG A 250 -5.83 7.92 1.86
N TYR A 251 -5.66 6.74 1.25
CA TYR A 251 -4.39 6.00 1.22
C TYR A 251 -3.75 6.04 -0.17
N LEU A 252 -3.41 7.25 -0.65
CA LEU A 252 -2.73 7.42 -1.94
C LEU A 252 -1.42 6.62 -2.02
N ALA A 253 -0.73 6.48 -0.88
CA ALA A 253 0.49 5.69 -0.75
C ALA A 253 0.25 4.17 -0.85
N ALA A 254 -1.01 3.72 -0.91
CA ALA A 254 -1.43 2.32 -1.02
C ALA A 254 -2.47 2.15 -2.15
N HIS A 255 -2.14 2.71 -3.33
CA HIS A 255 -2.93 2.72 -4.57
C HIS A 255 -4.11 3.70 -4.63
N GLY A 256 -4.59 4.21 -3.48
CA GLY A 256 -5.62 5.25 -3.44
C GLY A 256 -7.01 4.76 -3.87
N PRO A 257 -7.82 5.63 -4.49
CA PRO A 257 -9.20 5.32 -4.86
C PRO A 257 -9.27 4.29 -6.00
N PRO A 258 -10.46 3.70 -6.26
CA PRO A 258 -10.67 2.86 -7.43
C PRO A 258 -10.28 3.57 -8.74
N VAL A 259 -9.64 2.84 -9.65
CA VAL A 259 -9.34 3.32 -11.01
C VAL A 259 -10.48 3.07 -11.99
N HIS A 260 -11.39 2.13 -11.66
CA HIS A 260 -12.58 1.82 -12.44
C HIS A 260 -13.68 1.20 -11.57
N ILE A 261 -14.94 1.52 -11.85
CA ILE A 261 -16.13 0.94 -11.20
C ILE A 261 -17.13 0.55 -12.29
N GLY A 262 -17.60 -0.70 -12.27
CA GLY A 262 -18.62 -1.16 -13.22
C GLY A 262 -18.05 -1.94 -14.39
N GLU A 263 -18.48 -1.65 -15.61
CA GLU A 263 -18.33 -2.51 -16.79
C GLU A 263 -16.86 -2.94 -17.06
N PRO A 264 -16.48 -4.22 -16.84
CA PRO A 264 -15.10 -4.68 -17.01
C PRO A 264 -14.55 -4.50 -18.43
N ALA A 265 -15.42 -4.59 -19.45
CA ALA A 265 -15.00 -4.48 -20.84
C ALA A 265 -14.42 -3.10 -21.19
N GLU A 266 -14.82 -2.03 -20.48
CA GLU A 266 -14.30 -0.67 -20.69
C GLU A 266 -12.79 -0.56 -20.41
N ILE A 267 -12.28 -1.39 -19.50
CA ILE A 267 -10.86 -1.50 -19.18
C ILE A 267 -10.21 -2.75 -19.81
N GLY A 268 -10.87 -3.37 -20.79
CA GLY A 268 -10.35 -4.50 -21.54
C GLY A 268 -10.42 -5.86 -20.82
N VAL A 269 -11.10 -5.94 -19.67
CA VAL A 269 -11.30 -7.19 -18.94
C VAL A 269 -12.51 -7.93 -19.50
N LYS A 270 -12.29 -9.11 -20.08
CA LYS A 270 -13.33 -9.85 -20.83
C LYS A 270 -14.12 -10.84 -19.98
N ASP A 271 -13.49 -11.43 -18.96
CA ASP A 271 -14.07 -12.54 -18.20
C ASP A 271 -13.55 -12.49 -16.75
N LEU A 272 -14.42 -12.09 -15.81
CA LEU A 272 -14.07 -12.02 -14.38
C LEU A 272 -13.81 -13.39 -13.75
N SER A 273 -14.24 -14.48 -14.39
CA SER A 273 -13.97 -15.83 -13.89
C SER A 273 -12.56 -16.33 -14.21
N LYS A 274 -11.82 -15.59 -15.04
CA LYS A 274 -10.46 -15.94 -15.49
C LYS A 274 -9.48 -14.80 -15.22
N PRO A 275 -9.13 -14.56 -13.95
CA PRO A 275 -8.11 -13.57 -13.64
C PRO A 275 -6.76 -13.98 -14.21
N ASP A 276 -5.97 -13.00 -14.65
CA ASP A 276 -4.59 -13.20 -15.10
C ASP A 276 -3.69 -13.61 -13.94
N TYR A 277 -4.01 -13.17 -12.72
CA TYR A 277 -3.33 -13.54 -11.48
C TYR A 277 -4.31 -13.68 -10.31
N GLY A 278 -3.97 -14.54 -9.35
CA GLY A 278 -4.83 -14.79 -8.19
C GLY A 278 -5.99 -15.73 -8.53
N GLU A 279 -7.10 -15.62 -7.79
CA GLU A 279 -8.23 -16.54 -7.89
C GLU A 279 -9.55 -15.78 -8.10
N ALA A 280 -10.41 -16.30 -8.97
CA ALA A 280 -11.73 -15.69 -9.19
C ALA A 280 -12.55 -15.67 -7.90
N VAL A 281 -13.48 -14.72 -7.75
CA VAL A 281 -14.36 -14.62 -6.58
C VAL A 281 -15.82 -14.52 -6.99
N SER A 282 -16.75 -14.80 -6.08
CA SER A 282 -18.17 -14.64 -6.40
C SER A 282 -18.58 -13.16 -6.54
N LEU A 283 -19.36 -12.87 -7.59
CA LEU A 283 -20.05 -11.60 -7.78
C LEU A 283 -21.54 -11.84 -7.52
N ARG A 284 -22.08 -11.26 -6.44
CA ARG A 284 -23.47 -11.48 -6.03
C ARG A 284 -24.43 -10.56 -6.78
N ALA A 285 -25.70 -10.94 -6.80
CA ALA A 285 -26.75 -10.11 -7.38
C ALA A 285 -26.75 -8.70 -6.72
N GLY A 286 -26.73 -7.66 -7.55
CA GLY A 286 -26.67 -6.27 -7.11
C GLY A 286 -25.28 -5.73 -6.80
N GLU A 287 -24.22 -6.55 -6.91
CA GLU A 287 -22.84 -6.08 -6.82
C GLU A 287 -22.29 -5.68 -8.18
N VAL A 288 -21.36 -4.74 -8.18
CA VAL A 288 -20.54 -4.34 -9.33
C VAL A 288 -19.07 -4.62 -9.03
N PRO A 289 -18.26 -4.99 -10.04
CA PRO A 289 -16.83 -5.12 -9.86
C PRO A 289 -16.20 -3.72 -9.73
N VAL A 290 -15.34 -3.57 -8.73
CA VAL A 290 -14.57 -2.35 -8.48
C VAL A 290 -13.09 -2.69 -8.62
N PHE A 291 -12.36 -1.84 -9.33
CA PHE A 291 -10.97 -2.10 -9.71
C PHE A 291 -10.03 -1.06 -9.11
N TRP A 292 -8.95 -1.53 -8.50
CA TRP A 292 -7.86 -0.69 -7.99
C TRP A 292 -6.58 -0.98 -8.76
N ALA A 293 -5.74 0.03 -8.92
CA ALA A 293 -4.39 -0.18 -9.39
C ALA A 293 -3.66 -1.20 -8.49
N CYS A 294 -2.82 -2.05 -9.09
CA CYS A 294 -2.18 -3.13 -8.38
C CYS A 294 -0.65 -3.04 -8.48
N GLY A 295 0.04 -3.37 -7.37
CA GLY A 295 1.50 -3.46 -7.26
C GLY A 295 2.16 -4.55 -8.13
N VAL A 296 1.37 -5.34 -8.88
CA VAL A 296 1.87 -6.21 -9.98
C VAL A 296 2.22 -5.39 -11.22
N THR A 297 1.66 -4.17 -11.38
CA THR A 297 1.91 -3.29 -12.53
C THR A 297 3.40 -2.97 -12.75
N PRO A 298 4.19 -2.59 -11.71
CA PRO A 298 5.64 -2.47 -11.84
C PRO A 298 6.31 -3.72 -12.43
N GLN A 299 5.87 -4.93 -12.10
CA GLN A 299 6.47 -6.16 -12.64
C GLN A 299 6.26 -6.26 -14.15
N ASN A 300 5.09 -5.88 -14.67
CA ASN A 300 4.85 -5.81 -16.12
C ASN A 300 5.77 -4.77 -16.79
N ALA A 301 5.95 -3.60 -16.17
CA ALA A 301 6.85 -2.58 -16.69
C ALA A 301 8.31 -3.05 -16.71
N LEU A 302 8.74 -3.77 -15.67
CA LEU A 302 10.09 -4.34 -15.56
C LEU A 302 10.34 -5.45 -16.58
N ARG A 303 9.35 -6.33 -16.81
CA ARG A 303 9.41 -7.36 -17.88
C ARG A 303 9.62 -6.71 -19.25
N ASN A 304 8.84 -5.66 -19.55
CA ASN A 304 8.94 -4.94 -20.82
C ASN A 304 10.25 -4.16 -20.98
N ALA A 305 10.82 -3.66 -19.87
CA ALA A 305 12.07 -2.94 -19.88
C ALA A 305 13.28 -3.83 -20.24
N ARG A 306 13.16 -5.15 -20.03
CA ARG A 306 14.18 -6.16 -20.36
C ARG A 306 15.58 -5.77 -19.89
N LEU A 307 15.69 -5.28 -18.65
CA LEU A 307 16.97 -4.85 -18.11
C LEU A 307 17.88 -6.06 -17.84
N PRO A 308 19.22 -5.88 -17.84
CA PRO A 308 20.16 -7.01 -17.66
C PRO A 308 20.03 -7.74 -16.32
N LEU A 309 19.59 -7.02 -15.29
CA LEU A 309 19.34 -7.55 -13.97
C LEU A 309 18.36 -6.64 -13.24
N VAL A 310 17.28 -7.21 -12.72
CA VAL A 310 16.36 -6.58 -11.76
C VAL A 310 16.10 -7.60 -10.66
N ILE A 311 15.99 -7.13 -9.42
CA ILE A 311 15.57 -7.97 -8.30
C ILE A 311 14.28 -7.38 -7.75
N THR A 312 13.29 -8.21 -7.49
CA THR A 312 12.06 -7.80 -6.80
C THR A 312 11.84 -8.68 -5.60
N HIS A 313 10.92 -8.29 -4.72
CA HIS A 313 10.30 -9.25 -3.82
C HIS A 313 9.54 -10.32 -4.61
N ALA A 314 9.38 -11.52 -4.04
CA ALA A 314 8.43 -12.50 -4.54
C ALA A 314 7.00 -12.13 -4.10
N PRO A 315 5.96 -12.41 -4.90
CA PRO A 315 4.57 -12.14 -4.52
C PRO A 315 4.23 -12.72 -3.14
N GLY A 316 3.63 -11.91 -2.26
CA GLY A 316 3.29 -12.28 -0.89
C GLY A 316 4.46 -12.25 0.12
N HIS A 317 5.67 -11.91 -0.30
CA HIS A 317 6.88 -11.87 0.53
C HIS A 317 7.46 -10.45 0.57
N MET A 318 6.66 -9.49 1.03
CA MET A 318 6.98 -8.06 0.96
C MET A 318 8.05 -7.62 1.96
N PHE A 319 8.61 -6.43 1.77
CA PHE A 319 9.40 -5.76 2.79
C PHE A 319 8.46 -5.17 3.85
N VAL A 320 8.78 -5.34 5.13
CA VAL A 320 7.97 -4.76 6.22
C VAL A 320 8.77 -3.71 6.96
N GLY A 321 8.29 -2.46 6.91
CA GLY A 321 8.94 -1.30 7.51
C GLY A 321 8.72 -1.18 9.02
N ASP A 322 9.32 -0.16 9.61
CA ASP A 322 9.09 0.26 11.00
C ASP A 322 7.97 1.31 11.09
N VAL A 323 7.67 1.98 9.98
CA VAL A 323 6.57 2.95 9.84
C VAL A 323 5.23 2.25 10.00
N ARG A 324 4.32 2.88 10.73
CA ARG A 324 2.95 2.38 10.93
C ARG A 324 2.01 2.85 9.82
N ASN A 325 0.94 2.08 9.60
CA ASN A 325 -0.04 2.36 8.55
C ASN A 325 -0.77 3.72 8.72
N ASP A 326 -0.98 4.15 9.97
CA ASP A 326 -1.57 5.45 10.32
C ASP A 326 -0.60 6.61 10.04
N GLU A 327 0.70 6.41 10.23
CA GLU A 327 1.71 7.41 9.85
C GLU A 327 1.81 7.59 8.33
N LEU A 328 1.64 6.50 7.57
CA LEU A 328 1.69 6.51 6.10
C LEU A 328 0.64 7.42 5.47
N LEU A 329 -0.52 7.62 6.12
CA LEU A 329 -1.57 8.55 5.67
C LEU A 329 -1.06 9.96 5.41
N SER A 330 -0.08 10.40 6.19
CA SER A 330 0.49 11.74 6.11
C SER A 330 1.61 11.85 5.07
N TRP A 331 2.05 10.75 4.48
CA TRP A 331 3.18 10.75 3.58
C TRP A 331 2.79 11.32 2.21
N PRO A 332 3.55 12.29 1.68
CA PRO A 332 3.37 12.70 0.30
C PRO A 332 3.76 11.53 -0.61
N VAL A 333 2.89 11.21 -1.57
CA VAL A 333 3.24 10.33 -2.68
C VAL A 333 3.71 11.21 -3.82
N PRO A 334 4.95 11.05 -4.31
CA PRO A 334 5.42 11.80 -5.46
C PRO A 334 4.53 11.58 -6.69
N GLY A 335 4.18 12.67 -7.37
CA GLY A 335 3.39 12.64 -8.60
C GLY A 335 1.89 12.49 -8.39
N SER A 336 1.15 12.43 -9.50
CA SER A 336 -0.30 12.28 -9.50
C SER A 336 -0.74 11.37 -10.64
N TRP A 337 -1.65 10.45 -10.34
CA TRP A 337 -2.32 9.63 -11.34
C TRP A 337 -3.77 10.03 -11.44
N ASN A 338 -4.17 10.53 -12.60
CA ASN A 338 -5.56 10.66 -12.98
C ASN A 338 -5.81 9.58 -14.02
N ALA A 339 -6.57 8.54 -13.66
CA ALA A 339 -7.03 7.52 -14.59
C ALA A 339 -8.11 8.09 -15.51
N ARG A 340 -7.78 9.10 -16.32
CA ARG A 340 -8.58 9.50 -17.48
C ARG A 340 -7.67 9.99 -18.59
N PRO A 341 -7.42 9.13 -19.59
CA PRO A 341 -7.23 9.57 -20.96
C PRO A 341 -8.38 9.00 -21.79
N THR A 342 -9.45 9.78 -21.91
CA THR A 342 -10.41 9.68 -23.02
C THR A 342 -10.70 11.07 -23.56
N GLU A 343 -9.66 11.67 -24.15
CA GLU A 343 -9.78 12.47 -25.38
C GLU A 343 -8.72 12.00 -26.37
#